data_AF-A0A0F6Z4P9-F1
#
_entry.id   AF-A0A0F6Z4P9-F1
#
_cell.length_a   1.000
_cell.length_b   1.000
_cell.length_c   1.000
_cell.angle_alpha   90.00
_cell.angle_beta   90.00
_cell.angle_gamma   90.00
#
_symmetry.space_group_name_H-M   'P 1'
#
loop_
_entity.id
_entity.type
_entity.pdbx_description
1 polymer ?
#
loop_
_entity_poly.entity_id
_entity_poly.type
_entity_poly.pdbx_seq_one_letter_code
_entity_poly.pdbx_strand_id
1 'polypeptide(L)'
;MAPSKKTTRPGVDAALAAEAAEEKYVTFPVTIGGQEIDVTVVRDPMKLPRRATRFLGRKDPEAVSILTEMMLGAEQLAKVDELDPTVEEFMEITTAWAEATGVQGK
;
A
#
# COMPACT_ATOMS: atom_id res chain seq x y z
N MET A 1 49.34 -8.16 -12.00
CA MET A 1 47.95 -8.62 -11.82
C MET A 1 47.12 -7.43 -11.38
N ALA A 2 46.28 -6.88 -12.25
CA ALA A 2 45.37 -5.78 -11.90
C ALA A 2 44.02 -6.37 -11.44
N PRO A 3 43.41 -5.90 -10.34
CA PRO A 3 42.10 -6.37 -9.93
C PRO A 3 41.01 -5.79 -10.84
N SER A 4 40.22 -6.68 -11.43
CA SER A 4 39.02 -6.36 -12.21
C SER A 4 38.10 -5.42 -11.44
N LYS A 5 37.87 -4.22 -11.98
CA LYS A 5 36.76 -3.36 -11.57
C LYS A 5 35.45 -4.12 -11.82
N LYS A 6 34.78 -4.57 -10.76
CA LYS A 6 33.38 -4.99 -10.82
C LYS A 6 32.56 -3.76 -11.18
N THR A 7 32.20 -3.64 -12.45
CA THR A 7 31.26 -2.65 -12.95
C THR A 7 29.87 -3.06 -12.44
N THR A 8 29.49 -2.59 -11.25
CA THR A 8 28.10 -2.65 -10.80
C THR A 8 27.28 -1.78 -11.75
N ARG A 9 26.44 -2.41 -12.57
CA ARG A 9 25.62 -1.70 -13.56
C ARG A 9 24.39 -1.13 -12.84
N PRO A 10 24.24 0.21 -12.74
CA PRO A 10 23.16 0.84 -11.97
C PRO A 10 21.74 0.55 -12.51
N GLY A 11 21.61 0.01 -13.73
CA GLY A 11 20.31 -0.31 -14.34
C GLY A 11 19.69 -1.64 -13.88
N VAL A 12 20.48 -2.58 -13.35
CA VAL A 12 19.95 -3.89 -12.91
C VAL A 12 19.32 -3.78 -11.52
N ASP A 13 19.92 -2.98 -10.62
CA ASP A 13 19.39 -2.74 -9.28
C ASP A 13 18.07 -1.96 -9.32
N ALA A 14 17.90 -1.01 -10.24
CA ALA A 14 16.65 -0.24 -10.38
C ALA A 14 15.49 -1.09 -10.90
N ALA A 15 15.74 -2.00 -11.84
CA ALA A 15 14.72 -2.91 -12.37
C ALA A 15 14.28 -3.95 -11.33
N LEU A 16 15.24 -4.54 -10.60
CA LEU A 16 14.96 -5.46 -9.50
C LEU A 16 14.26 -4.77 -8.31
N ALA A 17 14.60 -3.51 -8.02
CA ALA A 17 13.90 -2.73 -7.00
C ALA A 17 12.48 -2.33 -7.42
N ALA A 18 12.25 -2.07 -8.70
CA ALA A 18 10.93 -1.80 -9.25
C ALA A 18 10.04 -3.07 -9.23
N GLU A 19 10.55 -4.22 -9.68
CA GLU A 19 9.83 -5.50 -9.59
C GLU A 19 9.54 -5.90 -8.14
N ALA A 20 10.52 -5.76 -7.23
CA ALA A 20 10.31 -6.06 -5.81
C ALA A 20 9.34 -5.08 -5.12
N ALA A 21 9.26 -3.82 -5.59
CA ALA A 21 8.25 -2.87 -5.14
C ALA A 21 6.86 -3.26 -5.66
N GLU A 22 6.77 -3.76 -6.89
CA GLU A 22 5.54 -4.22 -7.52
C GLU A 22 4.98 -5.51 -6.89
N GLU A 23 5.85 -6.37 -6.34
CA GLU A 23 5.42 -7.54 -5.55
C GLU A 23 4.96 -7.16 -4.14
N LYS A 24 5.53 -6.11 -3.55
CA LYS A 24 5.27 -5.70 -2.16
C LYS A 24 4.08 -4.76 -2.02
N TYR A 25 3.85 -3.91 -3.01
CA TYR A 25 2.78 -2.92 -3.01
C TYR A 25 1.77 -3.22 -4.11
N VAL A 26 0.55 -2.73 -3.94
CA VAL A 26 -0.50 -2.76 -4.95
C VAL A 26 -1.00 -1.34 -5.13
N THR A 27 -1.14 -0.93 -6.38
CA THR A 27 -1.76 0.34 -6.74
C THR A 27 -3.11 0.05 -7.36
N PHE A 28 -4.13 0.75 -6.92
CA PHE A 28 -5.48 0.66 -7.48
C PHE A 28 -6.15 2.03 -7.45
N PRO A 29 -7.09 2.28 -8.37
CA PRO A 29 -7.84 3.53 -8.39
C PRO A 29 -8.91 3.53 -7.29
N VAL A 30 -9.09 4.68 -6.64
CA VAL A 30 -10.21 4.97 -5.73
C VAL A 30 -10.74 6.37 -5.99
N THR A 31 -12.01 6.60 -5.68
CA THR A 31 -12.60 7.95 -5.77
C THR A 31 -12.64 8.58 -4.39
N ILE A 32 -11.99 9.74 -4.23
CA ILE A 32 -11.98 10.52 -3.00
C ILE A 32 -12.31 11.97 -3.32
N GLY A 33 -13.29 12.56 -2.64
CA GLY A 33 -13.70 13.96 -2.87
C GLY A 33 -14.21 14.19 -4.30
N GLY A 34 -14.72 13.14 -4.95
CA GLY A 34 -15.13 13.16 -6.35
C GLY A 34 -13.97 13.14 -7.38
N GLN A 35 -12.75 12.87 -6.96
CA GLN A 35 -11.58 12.70 -7.83
C GLN A 35 -11.10 11.24 -7.81
N GLU A 36 -10.82 10.69 -8.99
CA GLU A 36 -10.18 9.38 -9.10
C GLU A 36 -8.68 9.52 -8.89
N ILE A 37 -8.15 8.84 -7.88
CA ILE A 37 -6.72 8.84 -7.54
C ILE A 37 -6.17 7.41 -7.48
N ASP A 38 -4.93 7.25 -7.92
CA ASP A 38 -4.20 6.00 -7.77
C ASP A 38 -3.56 5.92 -6.39
N VAL A 39 -4.03 4.97 -5.59
CA VAL A 39 -3.55 4.76 -4.23
C VAL A 39 -2.67 3.53 -4.17
N THR A 40 -1.45 3.70 -3.67
CA THR A 40 -0.49 2.62 -3.48
C THR A 40 -0.47 2.19 -2.01
N VAL A 41 -0.71 0.91 -1.76
CA VAL A 41 -0.69 0.33 -0.41
C VAL A 41 0.11 -0.96 -0.36
N VAL A 42 0.42 -1.44 0.84
CA VAL A 42 1.04 -2.77 1.03
C VAL A 42 0.09 -3.87 0.54
N ARG A 43 0.58 -4.74 -0.37
CA ARG A 43 -0.20 -5.86 -0.94
C ARG A 43 -0.53 -6.92 0.10
N ASP A 44 0.48 -7.39 0.84
CA ASP A 44 0.34 -8.46 1.82
C ASP A 44 0.28 -7.86 3.24
N PRO A 45 -0.86 -7.98 3.96
CA PRO A 45 -0.99 -7.41 5.30
C PRO A 45 -0.02 -8.06 6.30
N MET A 46 0.51 -9.25 6.02
CA MET A 46 1.54 -9.91 6.84
C MET A 46 2.92 -9.24 6.73
N LYS A 47 3.10 -8.34 5.75
CA LYS A 47 4.31 -7.50 5.61
C LYS A 47 4.21 -6.18 6.38
N LEU A 48 3.04 -5.89 6.97
CA LEU A 48 2.87 -4.73 7.85
C LEU A 48 3.55 -4.95 9.21
N PRO A 49 3.80 -3.88 9.99
CA PRO A 49 4.28 -4.00 11.35
C PRO A 49 3.38 -4.93 12.18
N ARG A 50 3.96 -5.71 13.11
CA ARG A 50 3.25 -6.70 13.95
C ARG A 50 1.99 -6.16 14.64
N ARG A 51 1.89 -4.85 14.90
CA ARG A 51 0.69 -4.23 15.47
C ARG A 51 -0.52 -4.24 14.53
N ALA A 52 -0.30 -4.21 13.21
CA ALA A 52 -1.34 -4.20 12.18
C ALA A 52 -2.20 -5.48 12.21
N THR A 53 -1.59 -6.62 12.55
CA THR A 53 -2.29 -7.91 12.62
C THR A 53 -3.41 -7.94 13.67
N ARG A 54 -3.39 -7.02 14.64
CA ARG A 54 -4.47 -6.90 15.64
C ARG A 54 -5.75 -6.31 15.06
N PHE A 55 -5.64 -5.57 13.95
CA PHE A 55 -6.74 -4.88 13.28
C PHE A 55 -7.25 -5.67 12.06
N LEU A 56 -6.45 -6.60 11.54
CA LEU A 56 -6.84 -7.45 10.43
C LEU A 56 -8.11 -8.27 10.75
N GLY A 57 -9.10 -8.22 9.86
CA GLY A 57 -10.38 -8.93 10.01
C GLY A 57 -11.36 -8.29 10.98
N ARG A 58 -11.01 -7.17 11.61
CA ARG A 58 -11.97 -6.37 12.38
C ARG A 58 -12.89 -5.58 11.46
N LYS A 59 -14.11 -5.34 11.93
CA LYS A 59 -15.15 -4.58 11.22
C LYS A 59 -15.48 -3.26 11.90
N ASP A 60 -14.85 -2.97 13.04
CA ASP A 60 -15.06 -1.68 13.70
C ASP A 60 -14.38 -0.56 12.90
N PRO A 61 -15.04 0.59 12.67
CA PRO A 61 -14.51 1.65 11.81
C PRO A 61 -13.14 2.16 12.25
N GLU A 62 -12.89 2.23 13.56
CA GLU A 62 -11.61 2.67 14.12
C GLU A 62 -10.47 1.71 13.74
N ALA A 63 -10.66 0.39 13.90
CA ALA A 63 -9.66 -0.60 13.49
C ALA A 63 -9.42 -0.61 11.98
N VAL A 64 -10.46 -0.46 11.18
CA VAL A 64 -10.33 -0.37 9.71
C VAL A 64 -9.49 0.86 9.38
N SER A 65 -9.83 2.04 9.90
CA SER A 65 -9.09 3.28 9.68
C SER A 65 -7.59 3.14 10.04
N ILE A 66 -7.29 2.62 11.23
CA ILE A 66 -5.90 2.39 11.67
C ILE A 66 -5.16 1.41 10.75
N LEU A 67 -5.84 0.36 10.27
CA LEU A 67 -5.25 -0.59 9.33
C LEU A 67 -4.95 0.09 7.98
N THR A 68 -5.89 0.89 7.46
CA THR A 68 -5.73 1.65 6.20
C THR A 68 -4.54 2.60 6.28
N GLU A 69 -4.40 3.37 7.36
CA GLU A 69 -3.24 4.26 7.58
C GLU A 69 -1.91 3.49 7.55
N MET A 70 -1.87 2.32 8.19
CA MET A 70 -0.67 1.48 8.20
C MET A 70 -0.35 0.91 6.82
N MET A 71 -1.37 0.64 6.00
CA MET A 71 -1.23 0.12 4.64
C MET A 71 -0.77 1.17 3.63
N LEU A 72 -1.30 2.39 3.73
CA LEU A 72 -0.93 3.55 2.91
C LEU A 72 0.50 4.01 3.20
N GLY A 73 0.88 4.03 4.48
CA GLY A 73 2.10 4.71 4.93
C GLY A 73 1.95 6.23 4.86
N ALA A 74 2.92 6.94 5.45
CA ALA A 74 2.80 8.38 5.70
C ALA A 74 2.65 9.25 4.44
N GLU A 75 3.31 8.89 3.34
CA GLU A 75 3.27 9.70 2.10
C GLU A 75 1.91 9.60 1.40
N GLN A 76 1.37 8.40 1.25
CA GLN A 76 0.07 8.20 0.61
C GLN A 76 -1.07 8.67 1.50
N LEU A 77 -0.94 8.49 2.82
CA LEU A 77 -1.90 9.02 3.78
C LEU A 77 -2.00 10.55 3.67
N ALA A 78 -0.87 11.26 3.57
CA ALA A 78 -0.91 12.72 3.40
C ALA A 78 -1.65 13.16 2.12
N LYS A 79 -1.45 12.46 0.99
CA LYS A 79 -2.18 12.73 -0.26
C LYS A 79 -3.68 12.50 -0.12
N VAL A 80 -4.05 11.44 0.59
CA VAL A 80 -5.45 11.13 0.88
C VAL A 80 -6.04 12.20 1.79
N ASP A 81 -5.37 12.56 2.89
CA ASP A 81 -5.81 13.58 3.86
C ASP A 81 -5.96 14.97 3.23
N GLU A 82 -5.14 15.34 2.24
CA GLU A 82 -5.26 16.59 1.49
C GLU A 82 -6.60 16.74 0.74
N LEU A 83 -7.24 15.60 0.42
CA LEU A 83 -8.54 15.57 -0.25
C LEU A 83 -9.72 15.62 0.72
N ASP A 84 -9.46 15.66 2.04
CA ASP A 84 -10.46 15.67 3.10
C ASP A 84 -11.55 14.58 2.92
N PRO A 85 -11.15 13.28 2.85
CA PRO A 85 -12.05 12.18 2.60
C PRO A 85 -13.09 12.06 3.71
N THR A 86 -14.31 11.72 3.33
CA THR A 86 -15.29 11.22 4.29
C THR A 86 -14.84 9.87 4.87
N VAL A 87 -15.39 9.49 6.03
CA VAL A 87 -15.13 8.18 6.65
C VAL A 87 -15.50 7.04 5.69
N GLU A 88 -16.56 7.20 4.90
CA GLU A 88 -16.99 6.20 3.92
C GLU A 88 -15.95 6.02 2.81
N GLU A 89 -15.51 7.11 2.16
CA GLU A 89 -14.47 7.08 1.12
C GLU A 89 -13.15 6.52 1.66
N PHE A 90 -12.80 6.84 2.91
CA PHE A 90 -11.59 6.29 3.54
C PHE A 90 -11.70 4.77 3.76
N MET A 91 -12.87 4.28 4.17
CA MET A 91 -13.12 2.84 4.29
C MET A 91 -13.13 2.12 2.93
N GLU A 92 -13.58 2.79 1.86
CA GLU A 92 -13.57 2.24 0.51
C GLU A 92 -12.15 1.85 0.05
N ILE A 93 -11.11 2.55 0.51
CA ILE A 93 -9.70 2.18 0.23
C ILE A 93 -9.41 0.74 0.68
N THR A 94 -9.90 0.35 1.86
CA THR A 94 -9.68 -1.00 2.40
C THR A 94 -10.47 -2.05 1.64
N THR A 95 -11.68 -1.70 1.18
CA THR A 95 -12.51 -2.57 0.35
C THR A 95 -11.87 -2.78 -1.02
N ALA A 96 -11.49 -1.70 -1.70
CA ALA A 96 -10.79 -1.73 -2.98
C ALA A 96 -9.45 -2.48 -2.91
N TRP A 97 -8.72 -2.32 -1.80
CA TRP A 97 -7.53 -3.12 -1.53
C TRP A 97 -7.84 -4.61 -1.40
N ALA A 98 -8.87 -4.98 -0.64
CA ALA A 98 -9.25 -6.38 -0.45
C ALA A 98 -9.67 -7.05 -1.77
N GLU A 99 -10.31 -6.29 -2.66
CA GLU A 99 -10.64 -6.70 -4.03
C GLU A 99 -9.39 -6.83 -4.91
N ALA A 100 -8.52 -5.83 -4.91
CA ALA A 100 -7.29 -5.81 -5.71
C ALA A 100 -6.29 -6.91 -5.30
N THR A 101 -6.32 -7.34 -4.03
CA THR A 101 -5.43 -8.38 -3.48
C THR A 101 -6.07 -9.76 -3.38
N GLY A 102 -7.39 -9.87 -3.59
CA GLY A 102 -8.13 -11.12 -3.44
C GLY A 102 -8.16 -11.66 -1.99
N VAL A 103 -7.98 -10.79 -1.00
CA VAL A 103 -7.97 -11.14 0.44
C VAL A 103 -9.40 -11.32 0.99
N GLN A 104 -10.45 -11.02 0.21
CA GLN A 104 -11.82 -11.36 0.57
C GLN A 104 -12.04 -12.89 0.62
N GLY A 105 -12.11 -13.46 1.83
CA GLY A 105 -12.78 -14.73 2.11
C GLY A 105 -11.99 -16.01 1.79
N LYS A 106 -11.12 -16.40 2.72
CA LYS A 106 -11.03 -17.79 3.16
C LYS A 106 -11.30 -17.86 4.66
#